data_AF-A0A453PMB4-F1
#
_entry.id   AF-A0A453PMB4-F1
#
_cell.length_a   1.000
_cell.length_b   1.000
_cell.length_c   1.000
_cell.angle_alpha   90.00
_cell.angle_beta   90.00
_cell.angle_gamma   90.00
#
_symmetry.space_group_name_H-M   'P 1'
#
loop_
_entity.id
_entity.type
_entity.pdbx_description
1 polymer ?
#
loop_
_entity_poly.entity_id
_entity_poly.type
_entity_poly.pdbx_seq_one_letter_code
_entity_poly.pdbx_strand_id
1 'polypeptide(L)'
;MGESEYRCWEELLPDALELVFRNLPLQEVLTVVPRVCKSWGRVVAGPYCWQEIDIEEWSQQRQSRPDQLVRMLDLLVRRISVSGLPCDPLFSFIGDQ
;
A
#
# COMPACT_ATOMS: atom_id res chain seq x y z
N MET A 1 12.06 -23.29 32.36
CA MET A 1 11.64 -21.90 32.08
C MET A 1 11.60 -21.81 30.56
N GLY A 2 10.42 -22.00 29.96
CA GLY A 2 10.32 -22.01 28.50
C GLY A 2 10.54 -20.60 28.01
N GLU A 3 11.65 -20.37 27.31
CA GLU A 3 11.80 -19.16 26.52
C GLU A 3 10.62 -19.16 25.53
N SER A 4 9.67 -18.25 25.72
CA SER A 4 8.71 -17.93 24.66
C SER A 4 9.58 -17.48 23.49
N GLU A 5 9.81 -18.38 22.55
CA GLU A 5 10.55 -18.09 21.32
C GLU A 5 9.72 -17.04 20.57
N TYR A 6 9.98 -15.76 20.87
CA TYR A 6 9.26 -14.64 20.30
C TYR A 6 9.48 -14.69 18.80
N ARG A 7 8.48 -15.19 18.06
CA ARG A 7 8.54 -15.26 16.60
C ARG A 7 8.65 -13.84 16.06
N CYS A 8 9.76 -13.56 15.37
CA CYS A 8 9.99 -12.26 14.79
C CYS A 8 9.19 -12.14 13.48
N TRP A 9 8.32 -11.12 13.39
CA TRP A 9 7.57 -10.84 12.16
C TRP A 9 8.48 -10.57 10.97
N GLU A 10 9.73 -10.15 11.19
CA GLU A 10 10.69 -9.90 10.10
C GLU A 10 11.20 -11.18 9.42
N GLU A 11 11.09 -12.33 10.10
CA GLU A 11 11.53 -13.65 9.60
C GLU A 11 10.43 -14.36 8.80
N LEU A 12 9.21 -13.82 8.79
CA LEU A 12 8.13 -14.37 7.99
C LEU A 12 8.39 -14.21 6.50
N LEU A 13 7.85 -15.14 5.72
CA LEU A 13 7.87 -15.06 4.27
C LEU A 13 7.17 -13.76 3.82
N PRO A 14 7.70 -13.06 2.79
CA PRO A 14 7.08 -11.87 2.22
C PRO A 14 5.60 -12.06 1.91
N ASP A 15 5.23 -13.19 1.33
CA ASP A 15 3.86 -13.54 0.93
C ASP A 15 2.91 -13.64 2.14
N ALA A 16 3.41 -14.12 3.29
CA ALA A 16 2.62 -14.19 4.51
C ALA A 16 2.39 -12.79 5.12
N LEU A 17 3.43 -11.96 5.13
CA LEU A 17 3.32 -10.56 5.57
C LEU A 17 2.38 -9.77 4.67
N GLU A 18 2.45 -9.99 3.37
CA GLU A 18 1.58 -9.38 2.38
C GLU A 18 0.10 -9.70 2.64
N LEU A 19 -0.23 -10.98 2.89
CA LEU A 19 -1.59 -11.40 3.20
C LEU A 19 -2.12 -10.70 4.46
N VAL A 20 -1.27 -10.54 5.48
CA VAL A 20 -1.64 -9.77 6.69
C VAL A 20 -1.88 -8.31 6.35
N PHE A 21 -1.01 -7.68 5.55
CA PHE A 21 -1.14 -6.26 5.20
C PHE A 21 -2.39 -5.98 4.38
N ARG A 22 -2.82 -6.90 3.50
CA ARG A 22 -4.09 -6.77 2.75
C ARG A 22 -5.33 -6.72 3.64
N ASN A 23 -5.23 -7.21 4.87
CA ASN A 23 -6.34 -7.16 5.85
C ASN A 23 -6.30 -5.91 6.74
N LEU A 24 -5.34 -4.99 6.52
CA LEU A 24 -5.26 -3.72 7.24
C LEU A 24 -5.94 -2.60 6.44
N PRO A 25 -6.43 -1.54 7.11
CA PRO A 25 -6.95 -0.38 6.42
C PRO A 25 -5.93 0.20 5.45
N LEU A 26 -6.36 0.57 4.24
CA LEU A 26 -5.46 1.03 3.18
C LEU A 26 -4.60 2.23 3.62
N GLN A 27 -5.14 3.09 4.49
CA GLN A 27 -4.40 4.19 5.09
C GLN A 27 -3.19 3.71 5.91
N GLU A 28 -3.33 2.64 6.69
CA GLU A 28 -2.25 2.08 7.50
C GLU A 28 -1.19 1.43 6.63
N VAL A 29 -1.60 0.68 5.59
CA VAL A 29 -0.69 0.08 4.62
C VAL A 29 0.15 1.15 3.90
N LEU A 30 -0.45 2.31 3.58
CA LEU A 30 0.26 3.41 2.93
C LEU A 30 1.22 4.16 3.87
N THR A 31 0.87 4.29 5.15
CA THR A 31 1.54 5.24 6.07
C THR A 31 2.32 4.61 7.21
N VAL A 32 1.78 3.57 7.86
CA VAL A 32 2.30 2.97 9.09
C VAL A 32 3.15 1.75 8.79
N VAL A 33 2.60 0.76 8.07
CA VAL A 33 3.24 -0.53 7.76
C VAL A 33 4.66 -0.37 7.16
N PRO A 34 4.91 0.52 6.19
CA PRO A 34 6.25 0.68 5.59
C PRO A 34 7.29 1.27 6.54
N ARG A 35 6.86 1.83 7.68
CA ARG A 35 7.71 2.50 8.67
C ARG A 35 8.08 1.60 9.85
N VAL A 36 7.46 0.42 9.99
CA VAL A 36 7.72 -0.51 11.09
C VAL A 36 9.17 -1.00 11.05
N CYS A 37 9.59 -1.58 9.93
CA CYS A 37 10.97 -1.98 9.69
C CYS A 37 11.28 -2.03 8.19
N LYS A 38 12.56 -2.24 7.86
CA LYS A 38 13.02 -2.32 6.46
C LYS A 38 12.38 -3.50 5.70
N SER A 39 12.15 -4.63 6.37
CA SER A 39 11.54 -5.82 5.75
C SER A 39 10.10 -5.51 5.30
N TRP A 40 9.29 -4.94 6.19
CA TRP A 40 7.91 -4.55 5.89
C TRP A 40 7.83 -3.49 4.80
N GLY A 41 8.71 -2.49 4.85
CA GLY A 41 8.82 -1.50 3.78
C GLY A 41 9.12 -2.09 2.40
N ARG A 42 9.90 -3.17 2.31
CA ARG A 42 10.16 -3.87 1.04
C ARG A 42 8.95 -4.66 0.55
N VAL A 43 8.26 -5.36 1.45
CA VAL A 43 7.03 -6.10 1.10
C VAL A 43 5.98 -5.14 0.56
N VAL A 44 5.75 -4.02 1.25
CA VAL A 44 4.81 -2.98 0.82
C VAL A 44 5.27 -2.25 -0.45
N ALA A 45 6.55 -2.24 -0.79
CA ALA A 45 7.03 -1.72 -2.08
C ALA A 45 6.83 -2.72 -3.24
N GLY A 46 6.55 -3.98 -2.93
CA GLY A 46 6.30 -5.03 -3.92
C GLY A 46 4.94 -4.87 -4.60
N PRO A 47 4.79 -5.39 -5.84
CA PRO A 47 3.56 -5.25 -6.62
C PRO A 47 2.38 -6.00 -6.00
N TYR A 48 2.63 -7.07 -5.25
CA TYR A 48 1.60 -7.96 -4.73
C TYR A 48 0.68 -7.28 -3.70
N CYS A 49 1.20 -6.39 -2.85
CA CYS A 49 0.39 -5.58 -1.93
C CYS A 49 -0.64 -4.66 -2.62
N TRP A 50 -0.48 -4.40 -3.92
CA TRP A 50 -1.27 -3.40 -4.67
C TRP A 50 -2.06 -3.99 -5.82
N GLN A 51 -2.13 -5.32 -5.93
CA GLN A 51 -2.93 -5.99 -6.98
C GLN A 51 -4.43 -5.76 -6.80
N GLU A 52 -4.89 -5.74 -5.54
CA GLU A 52 -6.27 -5.50 -5.17
C GLU A 52 -6.29 -4.42 -4.10
N ILE A 53 -6.92 -3.29 -4.40
CA ILE A 53 -6.99 -2.13 -3.53
C ILE A 53 -8.45 -1.80 -3.29
N ASP A 54 -8.88 -1.95 -2.05
CA ASP A 54 -10.20 -1.50 -1.62
C ASP A 54 -10.17 -0.03 -1.18
N ILE A 55 -10.96 0.80 -1.85
CA ILE A 55 -11.12 2.24 -1.55
C ILE A 55 -12.53 2.57 -1.04
N GLU A 56 -13.35 1.57 -0.74
CA GLU A 56 -14.73 1.77 -0.28
C GLU A 56 -14.75 2.64 0.99
N GLU A 57 -13.87 2.35 1.95
CA GLU A 57 -13.73 3.14 3.18
C GLU A 57 -13.48 4.64 2.90
N TRP A 58 -12.71 4.95 1.86
CA TRP A 58 -12.37 6.33 1.50
C TRP A 58 -13.56 7.04 0.87
N SER A 59 -14.38 6.31 0.11
CA SER A 59 -15.60 6.83 -0.49
C SER A 59 -16.62 7.25 0.57
N GLN A 60 -16.73 6.48 1.66
CA GLN A 60 -17.63 6.75 2.78
C GLN A 60 -17.13 7.94 3.63
N GLN A 61 -15.81 8.16 3.68
CA GLN A 61 -15.21 9.28 4.41
C GLN A 61 -15.19 10.61 3.63
N ARG A 62 -15.62 10.60 2.35
CA ARG A 62 -15.54 11.76 1.44
C ARG A 62 -16.25 13.00 1.96
N GLN A 63 -17.37 12.86 2.67
CA GLN A 63 -18.09 14.01 3.22
C GLN A 63 -17.37 14.68 4.40
N SER A 64 -16.42 14.00 5.05
CA SER A 64 -15.82 14.50 6.29
C SER A 64 -14.56 15.35 6.06
N ARG A 65 -13.65 14.96 5.14
CA ARG A 65 -12.33 15.60 4.95
C ARG A 65 -11.75 15.40 3.53
N PRO A 66 -12.10 16.23 2.54
CA PRO A 66 -11.62 16.09 1.17
C PRO A 66 -10.09 16.17 1.05
N ASP A 67 -9.42 17.04 1.81
CA ASP A 67 -7.97 17.21 1.74
C ASP A 67 -7.19 15.95 2.17
N GLN A 68 -7.75 15.20 3.12
CA GLN A 68 -7.14 13.95 3.58
C GLN A 68 -7.21 12.88 2.49
N LEU A 69 -8.35 12.80 1.79
CA LEU A 69 -8.49 11.89 0.66
C LEU A 69 -7.53 12.22 -0.48
N VAL A 70 -7.36 13.50 -0.82
CA VAL A 70 -6.41 13.92 -1.85
C VAL A 70 -4.99 13.48 -1.50
N ARG A 71 -4.56 13.67 -0.24
CA ARG A 71 -3.24 13.20 0.23
C ARG A 71 -3.10 11.68 0.15
N MET A 72 -4.15 10.94 0.50
CA MET A 72 -4.13 9.48 0.46
C MET A 72 -4.09 8.94 -0.97
N LEU A 73 -4.82 9.58 -1.89
CA LEU A 73 -4.75 9.29 -3.32
C LEU A 73 -3.37 9.58 -3.90
N ASP A 74 -2.73 10.71 -3.55
CA ASP A 74 -1.35 11.00 -3.99
C ASP A 74 -0.37 9.91 -3.56
N LEU A 75 -0.46 9.48 -2.29
CA LEU A 75 0.38 8.39 -1.78
C LEU A 75 0.13 7.08 -2.51
N LEU A 76 -1.13 6.76 -2.79
CA LEU A 76 -1.52 5.55 -3.51
C LEU A 76 -0.96 5.58 -4.94
N VAL A 77 -1.20 6.66 -5.68
CA VAL A 77 -0.72 6.85 -7.06
C VAL A 77 0.80 6.72 -7.11
N ARG A 78 1.52 7.45 -6.25
CA ARG A 78 2.99 7.38 -6.20
C ARG A 78 3.48 5.97 -5.91
N ARG A 79 2.74 5.18 -5.15
CA ARG A 79 3.13 3.82 -4.82
C ARG A 79 2.92 2.88 -6.01
N ILE A 80 1.74 2.90 -6.64
CA ILE A 80 1.43 2.03 -7.77
C ILE A 80 2.23 2.40 -9.04
N SER A 81 2.53 3.68 -9.25
CA SER A 81 3.35 4.15 -10.37
C SER A 81 4.81 3.69 -10.26
N VAL A 82 5.35 3.56 -9.04
CA VAL A 82 6.73 3.08 -8.83
C VAL A 82 6.83 1.56 -9.04
N SER A 83 5.75 0.82 -8.86
CA SER A 83 5.72 -0.65 -9.00
C SER A 83 5.47 -1.18 -10.41
N GLY A 84 5.23 -0.35 -11.44
CA GLY A 84 4.90 -0.93 -12.75
C GLY A 84 4.64 -0.03 -13.97
N LEU A 85 5.03 1.24 -13.99
CA LEU A 85 4.96 2.02 -15.24
C LEU A 85 6.37 2.42 -15.70
N PRO A 86 6.86 1.94 -16.86
CA PRO A 86 7.57 2.86 -17.73
C PRO A 86 6.64 4.06 -17.90
N CYS A 87 7.15 5.28 -17.89
CA CYS A 87 6.40 6.42 -18.42
C CYS A 87 6.15 6.14 -19.92
N ASP A 88 5.20 5.28 -20.24
CA ASP A 88 4.78 5.01 -21.58
C ASP A 88 3.94 6.21 -22.03
N PRO A 89 4.26 6.82 -23.18
CA PRO A 89 3.48 7.92 -23.76
C PRO A 89 2.02 7.59 -24.06
N LEU A 90 1.52 6.39 -23.73
CA LEU A 90 0.15 5.95 -24.02
C LEU A 90 -0.92 6.84 -23.36
N PHE A 91 -0.59 7.50 -22.24
CA PHE A 91 -1.49 8.45 -21.57
C PHE A 91 -1.53 9.84 -22.21
N SER A 92 -0.65 10.17 -23.17
CA SER A 92 -0.76 11.43 -23.93
C SER A 92 -1.81 11.36 -25.05
N PHE A 93 -2.40 10.19 -25.32
CA PHE A 93 -3.36 10.02 -26.41
C PHE A 93 -4.83 10.26 -25.99
N ILE A 94 -5.14 10.27 -24.68
CA ILE A 94 -6.54 10.48 -24.22
C ILE A 94 -6.89 11.98 -24.11
N GLY A 95 -5.97 12.87 -24.51
CA GLY A 95 -6.15 14.33 -24.47
C GLY A 95 -6.53 15.02 -25.78
N ASP A 96 -6.74 14.28 -26.88
CA ASP A 96 -7.17 14.85 -28.17
C ASP A 96 -8.32 14.03 -28.78
N GLN A 97 -9.55 14.33 -28.37
CA GLN A 97 -10.72 14.44 -29.27
C GLN A 97 -11.90 15.13 -28.58
#